data_AF-A0A1B7UJX1-F1
#
_entry.id   AF-A0A1B7UJX1-F1
#
_cell.length_a   1.000
_cell.length_b   1.000
_cell.length_c   1.000
_cell.angle_alpha   90.00
_cell.angle_beta   90.00
_cell.angle_gamma   90.00
#
_symmetry.space_group_name_H-M   'P 1'
#
loop_
_entity.id
_entity.type
_entity.pdbx_description
1 polymer ?
#
loop_
_entity_poly.entity_id
_entity_poly.type
_entity_poly.pdbx_seq_one_letter_code
_entity_poly.pdbx_strand_id
1 'polypeptide(L)'
;MSLIHVIEQLGTNAALQQLSQAQLMAMFSDAATDKNQLEALLKGNVDGLSELLEVPVYRCVTEVASQDDDSAEEEKVEHTIQQSINLQ
;
A
#
# COMPACT_ATOMS: atom_id res chain seq x y z
N MET A 1 -4.32 -8.78 16.79
CA MET A 1 -4.46 -7.44 16.21
C MET A 1 -5.43 -7.56 15.04
N SER A 2 -6.21 -6.53 14.67
CA SER A 2 -7.06 -6.66 13.47
C SER A 2 -6.22 -6.39 12.20
N LEU A 3 -6.61 -6.98 11.07
CA LEU A 3 -5.94 -6.74 9.78
C LEU A 3 -5.96 -5.25 9.40
N ILE A 4 -7.06 -4.55 9.68
CA ILE A 4 -7.18 -3.10 9.44
C ILE A 4 -6.11 -2.33 10.21
N HIS A 5 -5.88 -2.69 11.47
CA HIS A 5 -4.84 -2.03 12.26
C HIS A 5 -3.44 -2.28 11.69
N VAL A 6 -3.18 -3.47 11.14
CA VAL A 6 -1.91 -3.75 10.44
C VAL A 6 -1.76 -2.85 9.21
N ILE A 7 -2.82 -2.70 8.42
CA ILE A 7 -2.82 -1.81 7.23
C ILE A 7 -2.56 -0.35 7.64
N GLU A 8 -3.20 0.13 8.70
CA GLU A 8 -2.97 1.47 9.25
C GLU A 8 -1.52 1.69 9.69
N GLN A 9 -0.93 0.71 10.40
CA GLN A 9 0.47 0.78 10.82
C GLN A 9 1.41 0.81 9.61
N LEU A 10 1.18 -0.05 8.60
CA LEU A 10 1.99 -0.05 7.37
C LEU A 10 1.86 1.26 6.58
N GLY A 11 0.67 1.87 6.56
CA GLY A 11 0.42 3.13 5.86
C GLY A 11 1.02 4.36 6.53
N THR A 12 1.09 4.37 7.87
CA THR A 12 1.52 5.54 8.67
C THR A 12 2.96 5.46 9.17
N ASN A 13 3.58 4.28 9.14
CA ASN A 13 4.93 4.06 9.67
C ASN A 13 5.92 3.67 8.57
N ALA A 14 6.67 4.65 8.08
CA ALA A 14 7.68 4.46 7.04
C ALA A 14 8.78 3.45 7.44
N ALA A 15 9.08 3.28 8.73
CA ALA A 15 10.08 2.30 9.17
C ALA A 15 9.60 0.86 8.94
N LEU A 16 8.30 0.59 9.03
CA LEU A 16 7.75 -0.73 8.75
C LEU A 16 7.81 -1.07 7.26
N GLN A 17 7.72 -0.07 6.39
CA GLN A 17 7.82 -0.26 4.94
C GLN A 17 9.23 -0.68 4.48
N GLN A 18 10.26 -0.50 5.34
CA GLN A 18 11.63 -0.94 5.07
C GLN A 18 11.90 -2.37 5.54
N LEU A 19 10.96 -2.99 6.25
CA LEU A 19 11.13 -4.35 6.75
C LEU A 19 10.83 -5.38 5.66
N SER A 20 11.56 -6.50 5.70
CA SER A 20 11.26 -7.64 4.84
C SER A 20 9.91 -8.26 5.19
N GLN A 21 9.31 -8.95 4.22
CA GLN A 21 8.08 -9.72 4.45
C GLN A 21 8.21 -10.68 5.63
N ALA A 22 9.35 -11.35 5.82
CA ALA A 22 9.57 -12.27 6.94
C ALA A 22 9.53 -11.55 8.29
N GLN A 23 10.12 -10.35 8.39
CA GLN A 23 10.09 -9.54 9.60
C GLN A 23 8.67 -9.02 9.90
N LEU A 24 7.95 -8.57 8.87
CA LEU A 24 6.56 -8.14 9.00
C LEU A 24 5.64 -9.30 9.42
N MET A 25 5.82 -10.47 8.82
CA MET A 25 5.12 -11.69 9.24
C MET A 25 5.42 -12.00 10.70
N ALA A 26 6.68 -11.98 11.14
CA ALA A 26 7.04 -12.26 12.52
C ALA A 26 6.46 -11.23 13.51
N MET A 27 6.35 -9.97 13.11
CA MET A 27 5.83 -8.88 13.93
C MET A 27 4.30 -8.92 14.10
N PHE A 28 3.59 -9.24 13.02
CA PHE A 28 2.12 -9.16 12.97
C PHE A 28 1.41 -10.52 13.04
N SER A 29 2.12 -11.65 12.95
CA SER A 29 1.53 -12.98 13.14
C SER A 29 1.26 -13.22 14.63
N ASP A 30 0.18 -12.63 15.14
CA ASP A 30 -0.40 -12.96 16.44
C ASP A 30 -1.65 -13.84 16.29
N ALA A 31 -2.13 -14.41 17.40
CA ALA A 31 -3.29 -15.32 17.39
C ALA A 31 -4.60 -14.66 16.90
N ALA A 32 -4.64 -13.34 16.78
CA ALA A 32 -5.81 -12.59 16.36
C ALA A 32 -5.73 -12.10 14.91
N THR A 33 -4.59 -12.29 14.25
CA THR A 33 -4.38 -11.93 12.84
C THR A 33 -4.37 -13.21 12.01
N ASP A 34 -5.30 -13.35 11.07
CA ASP A 34 -5.31 -14.49 10.16
C ASP A 34 -4.03 -14.46 9.30
N LYS A 35 -3.24 -15.53 9.41
CA LYS A 35 -1.96 -15.65 8.72
C LYS A 35 -2.09 -15.59 7.20
N ASN A 36 -3.17 -16.16 6.64
CA ASN A 36 -3.41 -16.16 5.20
C ASN A 36 -3.77 -14.76 4.70
N GLN A 37 -4.57 -14.01 5.48
CA GLN A 37 -4.89 -12.62 5.17
C GLN A 37 -3.65 -11.73 5.22
N LEU A 38 -2.80 -11.91 6.26
CA LEU A 38 -1.55 -11.17 6.38
C LEU A 38 -0.59 -11.49 5.22
N GLU A 39 -0.48 -12.76 4.83
CA GLU A 39 0.36 -13.17 3.71
C GLU A 39 -0.14 -12.60 2.38
N ALA A 40 -1.46 -12.61 2.14
CA ALA A 40 -2.08 -12.01 0.96
C ALA A 40 -1.81 -10.50 0.90
N LEU A 41 -1.97 -9.79 2.02
CA LEU A 41 -1.67 -8.38 2.15
C LEU A 41 -0.21 -8.07 1.79
N LEU A 42 0.75 -8.78 2.40
CA LEU A 42 2.18 -8.50 2.22
C LEU A 42 2.71 -8.86 0.83
N LYS A 43 2.06 -9.79 0.12
CA LYS A 43 2.37 -10.10 -1.29
C LYS A 43 1.73 -9.13 -2.28
N GLY A 44 0.88 -8.20 -1.81
CA GLY A 44 0.06 -7.36 -2.68
C GLY A 44 -0.94 -8.17 -3.52
N ASN A 45 -1.34 -9.37 -3.05
CA ASN A 45 -2.32 -10.20 -3.73
C ASN A 45 -3.73 -9.68 -3.43
N VAL A 46 -4.17 -8.68 -4.19
CA VAL A 46 -5.46 -8.02 -4.01
C VAL A 46 -6.62 -8.98 -4.21
N ASP A 47 -6.56 -9.84 -5.23
CA ASP A 47 -7.62 -10.80 -5.55
C ASP A 47 -7.80 -11.80 -4.41
N GLY A 48 -6.69 -12.40 -3.95
CA GLY A 48 -6.72 -13.31 -2.81
C GLY A 48 -7.16 -12.63 -1.51
N LEU A 49 -6.82 -11.36 -1.32
CA LEU A 49 -7.30 -10.61 -0.15
C LEU A 49 -8.80 -10.30 -0.25
N SER A 50 -9.32 -10.03 -1.44
CA SER A 50 -10.75 -9.80 -1.67
C SER A 50 -11.58 -11.06 -1.41
N GLU A 51 -11.09 -12.23 -1.84
CA GLU A 51 -11.71 -13.52 -1.52
C GLU A 51 -11.73 -13.79 -0.01
N LEU A 52 -10.62 -13.53 0.69
CA LEU A 52 -10.51 -13.78 2.13
C LEU A 52 -11.32 -12.81 3.01
N LEU A 53 -11.56 -11.59 2.53
CA LEU A 53 -12.32 -10.57 3.26
C LEU A 53 -13.80 -10.57 2.89
N GLU A 54 -14.20 -11.35 1.87
CA GLU A 54 -15.55 -11.37 1.31
C GLU A 54 -16.06 -9.97 0.88
N VAL A 55 -15.13 -9.06 0.59
CA VAL A 55 -15.41 -7.69 0.15
C VAL A 55 -14.45 -7.24 -0.95
N PRO A 56 -14.87 -6.36 -1.87
CA PRO A 56 -13.98 -5.79 -2.88
C PRO A 56 -12.85 -4.99 -2.23
N VAL A 57 -11.61 -5.28 -2.61
CA VAL A 57 -10.43 -4.51 -2.21
C VAL A 57 -9.96 -3.68 -3.41
N TYR A 58 -9.91 -2.36 -3.23
CA TYR A 58 -9.47 -1.43 -4.28
C TYR A 58 -8.03 -1.01 -4.06
N ARG A 59 -7.23 -1.01 -5.12
CA ARG A 59 -5.85 -0.50 -5.12
C ARG A 59 -5.82 0.90 -5.71
N CYS A 60 -5.40 1.88 -4.94
CA CYS A 60 -5.05 3.19 -5.46
C CYS A 60 -3.66 3.10 -6.11
N VAL A 61 -3.57 3.33 -7.41
CA VAL A 61 -2.28 3.47 -8.10
C VAL A 61 -1.87 4.93 -7.97
N THR A 62 -0.93 5.21 -7.08
CA THR A 62 -0.25 6.51 -7.09
C THR A 62 0.75 6.46 -8.25
N GLU A 63 0.55 7.32 -9.25
CA GLU A 63 1.57 7.57 -10.28
C GLU A 63 2.80 8.15 -9.57
N VAL A 64 3.77 7.30 -9.26
CA VAL A 64 5.12 7.76 -8.96
C VAL A 64 5.70 8.08 -10.31
N ALA A 65 5.92 9.37 -10.62
CA ALA A 65 6.69 9.75 -11.79
C ALA A 65 7.99 8.95 -11.74
N SER A 66 8.14 7.99 -12.65
CA SER A 66 9.41 7.33 -12.89
C SER A 66 10.39 8.46 -13.19
N GLN A 67 11.29 8.78 -12.25
CA GLN A 67 12.52 9.44 -12.63
C GLN A 67 13.30 8.40 -13.42
N ASP A 68 12.96 8.29 -14.69
CA ASP A 68 13.86 7.76 -15.70
C ASP A 68 15.10 8.66 -15.63
N ASP A 69 16.15 8.10 -15.04
CA ASP A 69 17.50 8.61 -15.08
C ASP A 69 17.98 8.39 -16.53
N ASP A 70 17.48 9.21 -17.46
CA ASP A 70 18.11 9.38 -18.75
C ASP A 70 18.13 10.85 -19.13
N SER A 71 19.35 11.30 -19.38
CA SER A 71 19.69 12.70 -19.62
C SER A 71 19.12 13.14 -20.96
N ALA A 72 18.29 14.18 -21.00
CA ALA A 72 18.42 15.32 -21.90
C ALA A 72 17.17 16.23 -21.87
N GLU A 73 17.43 17.50 -21.56
CA GLU A 73 16.85 18.70 -22.17
C GLU A 73 15.36 19.02 -21.96
N GLU A 74 15.16 20.04 -21.10
CA GLU A 74 14.24 21.17 -21.23
C GLU A 74 12.94 20.98 -22.05
N GLU A 75 11.78 21.01 -21.38
CA GLU A 75 10.74 22.04 -21.65
C GLU A 75 9.56 21.98 -20.64
N LYS A 76 9.49 23.06 -19.87
CA LYS A 76 8.37 23.69 -19.16
C LYS A 76 6.94 23.32 -19.62
N VAL A 77 6.15 22.61 -18.79
CA VAL A 77 4.70 22.88 -18.65
C VAL A 77 4.26 22.71 -17.19
N GLU A 78 3.84 23.82 -16.64
CA GLU A 78 3.23 24.04 -15.35
C GLU A 78 1.79 23.51 -15.37
N HIS A 79 1.47 22.44 -14.65
CA HIS A 79 0.08 22.13 -14.30
C HIS A 79 -0.02 21.64 -12.85
N THR A 80 -0.35 22.59 -11.99
CA THR A 80 -0.81 22.38 -10.62
C THR A 80 -2.08 21.54 -10.63
N ILE A 81 -2.00 20.26 -10.29
CA ILE A 81 -3.20 19.46 -10.03
C ILE A 81 -3.58 19.63 -8.55
N GLN A 82 -4.25 20.73 -8.23
CA GLN A 82 -5.03 20.83 -6.98
C GLN A 82 -6.34 20.06 -7.17
N GLN A 83 -6.38 18.78 -6.79
CA GLN A 83 -7.67 18.10 -6.63
C GLN A 83 -8.22 18.43 -5.23
N SER A 84 -9.07 19.45 -5.17
CA SER A 84 -9.93 19.68 -4.01
C SER A 84 -11.10 18.70 -4.10
N ILE A 85 -11.13 17.72 -3.20
CA ILE A 85 -12.27 16.80 -3.08
C ILE A 85 -13.36 17.55 -2.30
N ASN A 86 -14.44 17.94 -2.99
CA ASN A 86 -15.62 18.52 -2.35
C ASN A 86 -16.61 17.39 -2.08
N LEU A 87 -16.78 17.02 -0.81
CA LEU A 87 -17.83 16.10 -0.38
C LEU A 87 -19.06 16.93 -0.06
N GLN A 88 -20.08 16.84 -0.92
CA GLN A 88 -21.41 17.43 -0.68
C GLN A 88 -22.28 16.52 0.19
#